data_AF-A0A2E1TR10-F1
#
_entry.id   AF-A0A2E1TR10-F1
#
_cell.length_a   1.000
_cell.length_b   1.000
_cell.length_c   1.000
_cell.angle_alpha   90.00
_cell.angle_beta   90.00
_cell.angle_gamma   90.00
#
_symmetry.space_group_name_H-M   'P 1'
#
loop_
_entity.id
_entity.type
_entity.pdbx_description
1 polymer ?
#
loop_
_entity_poly.entity_id
_entity_poly.type
_entity_poly.pdbx_seq_one_letter_code
_entity_poly.pdbx_strand_id
1 'polypeptide(L)'
;MSNIKIYIILFLIFANVAFSFGIVWLEHITRSQFRSIQFLSNQKYDLEIELKKSRVGKRKYDSLSKIEKAAQTKLKMFTPKERILVNIND
;
A
#
# COMPACT_ATOMS: atom_id res chain seq x y z
N MET A 1 -66.62 -5.80 -6.74
CA MET A 1 -65.42 -4.93 -6.75
C MET A 1 -64.24 -5.82 -6.40
N SER A 2 -63.30 -6.05 -7.33
CA SER A 2 -62.37 -7.21 -7.24
C SER A 2 -61.28 -7.05 -6.17
N ASN A 3 -61.05 -8.13 -5.41
CA ASN A 3 -59.97 -8.30 -4.41
C ASN A 3 -58.57 -8.08 -4.98
N ILE A 4 -58.41 -8.14 -6.31
CA ILE A 4 -57.14 -7.89 -7.01
C ILE A 4 -56.57 -6.50 -6.70
N LYS A 5 -57.42 -5.47 -6.58
CA LYS A 5 -56.94 -4.11 -6.26
C LYS A 5 -56.28 -4.06 -4.88
N ILE A 6 -56.82 -4.80 -3.91
CA ILE A 6 -56.30 -4.87 -2.54
C ILE A 6 -54.92 -5.54 -2.52
N TYR A 7 -54.76 -6.65 -3.25
CA TYR A 7 -53.46 -7.33 -3.35
C TYR A 7 -52.40 -6.46 -4.03
N ILE A 8 -52.76 -5.72 -5.08
CA ILE A 8 -51.83 -4.81 -5.77
C ILE A 8 -51.38 -3.69 -4.83
N ILE A 9 -52.30 -3.11 -4.05
CA ILE A 9 -51.97 -2.05 -3.08
C ILE A 9 -51.04 -2.58 -1.99
N LEU A 10 -51.34 -3.75 -1.44
CA LEU A 10 -50.49 -4.39 -0.42
C LEU A 10 -49.08 -4.69 -0.95
N PHE A 11 -48.99 -5.19 -2.18
CA PHE A 11 -47.72 -5.44 -2.85
C PHE A 11 -46.92 -4.15 -3.04
N LEU A 12 -47.55 -3.07 -3.50
CA LEU A 12 -46.92 -1.76 -3.66
C LEU A 12 -46.36 -1.21 -2.35
N ILE A 13 -47.11 -1.35 -1.25
CA ILE A 13 -46.65 -0.92 0.08
C ILE A 13 -45.43 -1.75 0.49
N PHE A 14 -45.50 -3.08 0.36
CA PHE A 14 -44.39 -3.96 0.73
C PHE A 14 -43.14 -3.69 -0.10
N ALA A 15 -43.29 -3.52 -1.41
CA ALA A 15 -42.18 -3.18 -2.30
C ALA A 15 -41.53 -1.86 -1.89
N ASN A 16 -42.32 -0.84 -1.59
CA ASN A 16 -41.81 0.48 -1.20
C ASN A 16 -41.00 0.41 0.11
N VAL A 17 -41.51 -0.32 1.11
CA VAL A 17 -40.80 -0.54 2.37
C VAL A 17 -39.50 -1.29 2.11
N ALA A 18 -39.53 -2.39 1.35
CA ALA A 18 -38.35 -3.17 1.01
C ALA A 18 -37.29 -2.34 0.27
N PHE A 19 -37.69 -1.51 -0.70
CA PHE A 19 -36.79 -0.60 -1.41
C PHE A 19 -36.17 0.45 -0.48
N SER A 20 -36.97 1.02 0.43
CA SER A 20 -36.48 2.00 1.40
C SER A 20 -35.39 1.39 2.30
N PHE A 21 -35.62 0.19 2.81
CA PHE A 21 -34.60 -0.55 3.57
C PHE A 21 -33.38 -0.90 2.72
N GLY A 22 -33.59 -1.30 1.46
CA GLY A 22 -32.51 -1.62 0.53
C GLY A 22 -31.56 -0.44 0.30
N ILE A 23 -32.08 0.77 0.15
CA ILE A 23 -31.26 1.99 -0.05
C ILE A 23 -30.39 2.25 1.18
N VAL A 24 -30.98 2.23 2.38
CA VAL A 24 -30.25 2.47 3.64
C VAL A 24 -29.18 1.40 3.86
N TRP A 25 -29.51 0.14 3.56
CA TRP A 25 -28.57 -0.97 3.67
C TRP A 25 -27.39 -0.84 2.69
N LEU A 26 -27.68 -0.45 1.44
CA LEU A 26 -26.66 -0.22 0.42
C LEU A 26 -25.71 0.93 0.82
N GLU A 27 -26.25 2.00 1.37
CA GLU A 27 -25.45 3.12 1.88
C GLU A 27 -24.54 2.68 3.04
N HIS A 28 -25.07 1.86 3.95
CA HIS A 28 -24.30 1.31 5.06
C HIS A 28 -23.15 0.41 4.58
N ILE A 29 -23.42 -0.51 3.65
CA ILE A 29 -22.39 -1.34 3.02
C ILE A 29 -21.34 -0.47 2.33
N THR A 30 -21.77 0.51 1.55
CA THR A 30 -20.86 1.40 0.81
C THR A 30 -19.92 2.14 1.75
N ARG A 31 -20.44 2.68 2.87
CA ARG A 31 -19.61 3.33 3.89
C ARG A 31 -18.62 2.36 4.55
N SER A 32 -19.04 1.14 4.85
CA SER A 32 -18.17 0.12 5.44
C SER A 32 -17.04 -0.30 4.49
N GLN A 33 -17.37 -0.53 3.23
CA GLN A 33 -16.39 -0.85 2.18
C GLN A 33 -15.43 0.30 1.94
N PHE A 34 -15.92 1.54 1.90
CA PHE A 34 -15.08 2.72 1.75
C PHE A 34 -14.05 2.84 2.88
N ARG A 35 -14.45 2.62 4.14
CA ARG A 35 -13.51 2.63 5.27
C ARG A 35 -12.43 1.56 5.14
N SER A 36 -12.81 0.36 4.69
CA SER A 36 -11.87 -0.75 4.49
C SER A 36 -10.85 -0.42 3.40
N ILE A 37 -11.31 0.15 2.28
CA ILE A 37 -10.44 0.62 1.20
C ILE A 37 -9.50 1.73 1.69
N GLN A 38 -10.02 2.68 2.47
CA GLN A 38 -9.21 3.77 3.01
C GLN A 38 -8.11 3.25 3.96
N PHE A 39 -8.45 2.28 4.81
CA PHE A 39 -7.48 1.64 5.69
C PHE A 39 -6.35 0.94 4.91
N LEU A 40 -6.71 0.13 3.90
CA LEU A 40 -5.74 -0.54 3.04
C LEU A 40 -4.87 0.45 2.24
N SER A 41 -5.47 1.55 1.77
CA SER A 41 -4.75 2.62 1.08
C SER A 41 -3.69 3.27 1.98
N ASN A 42 -4.03 3.52 3.25
CA ASN A 42 -3.08 4.08 4.21
C ASN A 42 -1.95 3.08 4.51
N GLN A 43 -2.26 1.80 4.72
CA GLN A 43 -1.23 0.78 4.91
C GLN A 43 -0.27 0.68 3.72
N LYS A 44 -0.79 0.75 2.49
CA LYS A 44 0.03 0.75 1.28
C LYS A 44 1.00 1.93 1.29
N TYR A 45 0.53 3.12 1.65
CA TYR A 45 1.36 4.32 1.71
C TYR A 45 2.46 4.21 2.76
N ASP A 46 2.13 3.72 3.96
CA ASP A 46 3.10 3.51 5.04
C ASP A 46 4.20 2.52 4.63
N LEU A 47 3.81 1.41 3.99
CA LEU A 47 4.75 0.43 3.45
C LEU A 47 5.65 1.03 2.36
N GLU A 48 5.10 1.88 1.49
CA GLU A 48 5.90 2.54 0.45
C GLU A 48 6.94 3.50 1.05
N ILE A 49 6.57 4.24 2.10
CA ILE A 49 7.51 5.08 2.86
C ILE A 49 8.59 4.22 3.49
N GLU A 50 8.21 3.12 4.15
CA GLU A 50 9.15 2.23 4.82
C GLU A 50 10.13 1.60 3.82
N LEU A 51 9.63 1.16 2.67
CA LEU A 51 10.45 0.62 1.59
C LEU A 51 11.43 1.66 1.04
N LYS A 52 10.96 2.90 0.83
CA LYS A 52 11.82 4.02 0.41
C LYS A 52 12.91 4.30 1.45
N LYS A 53 12.55 4.34 2.74
CA LYS A 53 13.50 4.53 3.85
C LYS A 53 14.53 3.41 3.91
N SER A 54 14.09 2.17 3.78
CA SER A 54 14.96 0.99 3.71
C SER A 54 15.92 1.06 2.53
N ARG A 55 15.44 1.43 1.33
CA ARG A 55 16.28 1.59 0.14
C ARG A 55 17.33 2.68 0.31
N VAL A 56 16.98 3.81 0.93
CA VAL A 56 17.93 4.89 1.24
C VAL A 56 18.93 4.44 2.31
N GLY A 57 18.46 3.74 3.34
CA GLY A 57 19.31 3.15 4.37
C GLY A 57 20.34 2.19 3.77
N LYS A 58 19.88 1.24 2.95
CA LYS A 58 20.73 0.29 2.24
C LYS A 58 21.77 0.99 1.36
N ARG A 59 21.38 1.99 0.57
CA ARG A 59 22.33 2.81 -0.20
C ARG A 59 23.36 3.52 0.68
N LYS A 60 23.00 3.93 1.89
CA LYS A 60 23.91 4.57 2.86
C LYS A 60 24.86 3.56 3.52
N TYR A 61 24.48 2.30 3.64
CA TYR A 61 25.32 1.22 4.20
C TYR A 61 26.20 0.56 3.12
N ASP A 62 25.67 0.36 1.92
CA ASP A 62 26.36 -0.19 0.75
C ASP A 62 27.15 0.87 -0.02
N SER A 63 27.27 2.10 0.51
CA SER A 63 28.04 3.14 -0.15
C SER A 63 29.51 2.73 -0.20
N LEU A 64 30.11 2.81 -1.39
CA LEU A 64 31.50 2.46 -1.66
C LEU A 64 32.43 3.09 -0.60
N SER A 65 32.16 4.33 -0.21
CA SER A 65 32.88 5.08 0.82
C SER A 65 32.84 4.43 2.21
N LYS A 66 31.72 3.81 2.64
CA LYS A 66 31.67 3.09 3.92
C LYS A 66 32.43 1.77 3.86
N ILE A 67 32.34 1.07 2.73
CA ILE A 67 33.08 -0.17 2.50
C ILE A 67 34.59 0.12 2.52
N GLU A 68 35.03 1.15 1.81
CA GLU A 68 36.41 1.64 1.82
C GLU A 68 36.85 2.05 3.22
N LYS A 69 36.02 2.80 3.96
CA LYS A 69 36.32 3.21 5.34
C LYS A 69 36.46 2.01 6.27
N ALA A 70 35.60 0.99 6.13
CA ALA A 70 35.67 -0.25 6.89
C ALA A 70 36.91 -1.08 6.52
N ALA A 71 37.27 -1.15 5.24
CA ALA A 71 38.49 -1.80 4.77
C ALA A 71 39.76 -1.10 5.30
N GLN A 72 39.77 0.25 5.30
CA GLN A 72 40.86 1.03 5.87
C GLN A 72 41.00 0.82 7.39
N THR A 73 39.89 0.83 8.14
CA THR A 73 39.94 0.72 9.61
C THR A 73 40.15 -0.70 10.12
N LYS A 74 39.48 -1.70 9.53
CA LYS A 74 39.54 -3.09 10.01
C LYS A 74 40.64 -3.92 9.36
N LEU A 75 40.90 -3.69 8.08
CA LEU A 75 41.85 -4.47 7.30
C LEU A 75 43.16 -3.70 7.04
N LYS A 76 43.29 -2.47 7.57
CA LYS A 76 44.43 -1.57 7.34
C LYS A 76 44.75 -1.38 5.86
N MET A 77 43.74 -1.49 4.99
CA MET A 77 43.89 -1.27 3.56
C MET A 77 44.13 0.23 3.28
N PHE A 78 44.88 0.55 2.23
CA PHE A 78 45.15 1.92 1.82
C PHE A 78 44.53 2.15 0.45
N THR A 79 43.81 3.25 0.27
CA THR A 79 43.27 3.63 -1.04
C THR A 79 44.37 4.37 -1.82
N PRO A 80 44.81 3.88 -2.98
CA PRO A 80 45.84 4.55 -3.78
C PRO A 80 45.35 5.93 -4.26
N LYS A 81 46.27 6.89 -4.38
CA LYS A 81 45.98 8.27 -4.81
C LYS A 81 45.51 8.37 -6.26
N GLU A 82 45.91 7.42 -7.10
CA GLU A 82 45.49 7.32 -8.50
C GLU A 82 44.85 5.96 -8.74
N ARG A 83 43.76 5.93 -9.52
CA ARG A 83 43.15 4.67 -9.95
C ARG A 83 43.97 4.10 -11.09
N ILE A 84 44.82 3.15 -10.77
CA ILE A 84 45.59 2.40 -11.76
C ILE A 84 44.77 1.17 -12.15
N LEU A 85 44.49 1.00 -13.44
CA LEU A 85 43.94 -0.24 -13.96
C LEU A 85 45.04 -1.29 -13.93
N VAL A 86 44.94 -2.21 -12.97
CA VAL A 86 45.83 -3.37 -12.90
C VAL A 86 45.18 -4.49 -13.70
N ASN A 87 45.75 -4.81 -14.85
CA ASN A 87 45.41 -6.03 -15.57
C ASN A 87 46.12 -7.19 -14.87
N ILE A 88 45.37 -8.20 -14.42
CA ILE A 88 45.90 -9.31 -13.59
C ILE A 88 46.39 -10.46 -14.48
N ASN A 89 46.29 -10.32 -15.80
CA ASN A 89 46.52 -11.39 -16.79
C ASN A 89 47.76 -11.18 -17.68
N ASP A 90 48.73 -10.36 -17.27
CA ASP A 90 50.06 -10.32 -17.90
C ASP A 90 51.10 -11.08 -17.06
#